data_AF-A0A4Y7UB16-F1
#
_entry.id   AF-A0A4Y7UB16-F1
#
_cell.length_a   1.000
_cell.length_b   1.000
_cell.length_c   1.000
_cell.angle_alpha   90.00
_cell.angle_beta   90.00
_cell.angle_gamma   90.00
#
_symmetry.space_group_name_H-M   'P 1'
#
loop_
_entity.id
_entity.type
_entity.pdbx_description
1 polymer ?
#
loop_
_entity_poly.entity_id
_entity_poly.type
_entity_poly.pdbx_seq_one_letter_code
_entity_poly.pdbx_strand_id
1 'polypeptide(L)'
;MKTFYNDTLQITSQYQIKFYTIAYGLILLMTAAAFHFKDKEIILPELAALSIGCFIYKKNTWTAKPLHLFLLPSITAFIGFFINQLEINMAAKIVVIMIVMLAVLYSIKSNLAPALATGLLPIVTNCNSYIFLISIVLAMGLLAILTAVFFKPEVSGAAVVEEPKSILAILVFLAVLIVWVIICSVLGTMQIAALPPVIVMGYELIDKKMYSFTMLYKQVAALMLAAFIGAQSFYFLDNFLLAAFVNLIAVTIMLHYLKMKMPPVYAMAMLPMVLPSYSHVYFALSTGITAAVLLGTVYLLINKTSVKLSR
;
A
#
# COMPACT_ATOMS: atom_id res chain seq x y z
N MET A 1 14.36 18.23 37.63
CA MET A 1 13.29 18.42 36.62
C MET A 1 13.82 18.70 35.21
N LYS A 2 14.72 19.67 34.98
CA LYS A 2 15.29 19.94 33.63
C LYS A 2 16.10 18.77 33.04
N THR A 3 16.86 18.04 33.86
CA THR A 3 17.65 16.86 33.42
C THR A 3 16.75 15.71 32.96
N PHE A 4 15.76 15.35 33.79
CA PHE A 4 14.80 14.29 33.47
C PHE A 4 13.98 14.57 32.20
N TYR A 5 13.59 15.84 31.99
CA TYR A 5 12.88 16.26 30.77
C TYR A 5 13.75 16.14 29.51
N ASN A 6 15.01 16.57 29.58
CA ASN A 6 15.97 16.44 28.48
C ASN A 6 16.29 14.98 28.17
N ASP A 7 16.41 14.12 29.20
CA ASP A 7 16.64 12.69 29.02
C ASP A 7 15.43 12.03 28.34
N THR A 8 14.20 12.34 28.75
CA THR A 8 13.00 11.84 28.06
C THR A 8 12.88 12.32 26.61
N LEU A 9 13.24 13.57 26.31
CA LEU A 9 13.23 14.09 24.93
C LEU A 9 14.31 13.44 24.06
N GLN A 10 15.52 13.23 24.60
CA GLN A 10 16.61 12.54 23.90
C GLN A 10 16.28 11.07 23.65
N ILE A 11 15.72 10.35 24.63
CA ILE A 11 15.28 8.97 24.50
C ILE A 11 14.17 8.86 23.43
N THR A 12 13.21 9.80 23.44
CA THR A 12 12.12 9.81 22.44
C THR A 12 12.64 10.10 21.04
N SER A 13 13.59 11.02 20.89
CA SER A 13 14.24 11.36 19.61
C SER A 13 15.08 10.21 19.05
N GLN A 14 15.94 9.59 19.88
CA GLN A 14 16.77 8.46 19.48
C GLN A 14 15.93 7.24 19.08
N TYR A 15 14.83 7.01 19.80
CA TYR A 15 13.90 5.93 19.51
C TYR A 15 13.13 6.15 18.20
N GLN A 16 12.82 7.41 17.86
CA GLN A 16 12.28 7.76 16.54
C GLN A 16 13.31 7.50 15.45
N ILE A 17 14.55 8.02 15.58
CA ILE A 17 15.61 7.85 14.58
C ILE A 17 15.83 6.36 14.26
N LYS A 18 15.90 5.50 15.28
CA LYS A 18 16.06 4.05 15.11
C LYS A 18 15.02 3.45 14.16
N PHE A 19 13.75 3.80 14.31
CA PHE A 19 12.69 3.25 13.47
C PHE A 19 12.64 3.82 12.06
N TYR A 20 13.03 5.09 11.88
CA TYR A 20 13.27 5.64 10.55
C TYR A 20 14.41 4.88 9.85
N THR A 21 15.51 4.63 10.56
CA THR A 21 16.65 3.85 10.02
C THR A 21 16.24 2.44 9.62
N ILE A 22 15.44 1.74 10.44
CA ILE A 22 14.97 0.39 10.10
C ILE A 22 14.04 0.43 8.87
N ALA A 23 13.04 1.33 8.87
CA ALA A 23 12.07 1.41 7.79
C ALA A 23 12.73 1.76 6.46
N TYR A 24 13.55 2.81 6.44
CA TYR A 24 14.25 3.24 5.23
C TYR A 24 15.33 2.23 4.84
N GLY A 25 16.03 1.65 5.81
CA GLY A 25 17.01 0.59 5.58
C GLY A 25 16.43 -0.59 4.83
N LEU A 26 15.23 -1.06 5.20
CA LEU A 26 14.54 -2.14 4.47
C LEU A 26 14.22 -1.79 3.02
N ILE A 27 13.71 -0.57 2.81
CA ILE A 27 13.33 -0.10 1.47
C ILE A 27 14.56 0.08 0.59
N LEU A 28 15.61 0.70 1.14
CA LEU A 28 16.87 0.92 0.44
C LEU A 28 17.59 -0.40 0.15
N LEU A 29 17.59 -1.37 1.09
CA LEU A 29 18.14 -2.70 0.89
C LEU A 29 17.47 -3.43 -0.27
N MET A 30 16.13 -3.40 -0.32
CA MET A 30 15.36 -3.98 -1.43
C MET A 30 15.74 -3.31 -2.76
N THR A 31 15.82 -1.99 -2.81
CA THR A 31 16.16 -1.27 -4.06
C THR A 31 17.62 -1.45 -4.46
N ALA A 32 18.53 -1.62 -3.50
CA ALA A 32 19.93 -1.95 -3.74
C ALA A 32 20.07 -3.37 -4.32
N ALA A 33 19.29 -4.33 -3.81
CA ALA A 33 19.22 -5.67 -4.38
C ALA A 33 18.72 -5.63 -5.83
N ALA A 34 17.62 -4.91 -6.09
CA ALA A 34 17.10 -4.71 -7.45
C ALA A 34 18.14 -4.09 -8.40
N PHE A 35 18.89 -3.10 -7.93
CA PHE A 35 19.99 -2.49 -8.68
C PHE A 35 21.13 -3.48 -8.97
N HIS A 36 21.53 -4.28 -7.97
CA HIS A 36 22.61 -5.25 -8.11
C HIS A 36 22.27 -6.40 -9.07
N PHE A 37 21.07 -6.97 -8.92
CA PHE A 37 20.58 -8.06 -9.76
C PHE A 37 20.02 -7.60 -11.12
N LYS A 38 19.89 -6.27 -11.31
CA LYS A 38 19.29 -5.66 -12.51
C LYS A 38 17.88 -6.18 -12.81
N ASP A 39 17.13 -6.50 -11.77
CA ASP A 39 15.76 -7.00 -11.87
C ASP A 39 14.83 -6.11 -11.05
N LYS A 40 13.94 -5.39 -11.75
CA LYS A 40 12.96 -4.50 -11.14
C LYS A 40 11.85 -5.27 -10.41
N GLU A 41 11.65 -6.55 -10.70
CA GLU A 41 10.66 -7.38 -10.00
C GLU A 41 11.01 -7.62 -8.51
N ILE A 42 12.24 -7.30 -8.10
CA ILE A 42 12.68 -7.29 -6.69
C ILE A 42 12.08 -6.09 -5.92
N ILE A 43 11.72 -5.00 -6.61
CA ILE A 43 11.15 -3.82 -5.97
C ILE A 43 9.68 -4.09 -5.66
N LEU A 44 9.35 -4.06 -4.37
CA LEU A 44 8.02 -4.31 -3.83
C LEU A 44 7.48 -3.02 -3.19
N PRO A 45 6.67 -2.22 -3.91
CA PRO A 45 6.06 -1.02 -3.36
C PRO A 45 5.35 -1.25 -2.01
N GLU A 46 4.76 -2.43 -1.81
CA GLU A 46 4.07 -2.81 -0.59
C GLU A 46 5.02 -2.95 0.60
N LEU A 47 6.27 -3.37 0.40
CA LEU A 47 7.29 -3.37 1.45
C LEU A 47 7.53 -1.96 1.96
N ALA A 48 7.51 -0.96 1.08
CA ALA A 48 7.63 0.44 1.49
C ALA A 48 6.45 0.87 2.36
N ALA A 49 5.20 0.61 1.94
CA ALA A 49 4.04 0.93 2.77
C ALA A 49 4.07 0.19 4.12
N LEU A 50 4.40 -1.10 4.14
CA LEU A 50 4.41 -1.90 5.36
C LEU A 50 5.55 -1.49 6.31
N SER A 51 6.75 -1.23 5.80
CA SER A 51 7.90 -0.79 6.61
C SER A 51 7.61 0.55 7.30
N ILE A 52 7.06 1.51 6.55
CA ILE A 52 6.66 2.82 7.10
C ILE A 52 5.52 2.65 8.10
N GLY A 53 4.51 1.86 7.76
CA GLY A 53 3.35 1.63 8.63
C GLY A 53 3.72 0.96 9.95
N CYS A 54 4.62 -0.02 9.93
CA CYS A 54 5.04 -0.74 11.13
C CYS A 54 6.01 0.07 11.99
N PHE A 55 7.08 0.61 11.42
CA PHE A 55 8.16 1.21 12.21
C PHE A 55 7.96 2.70 12.47
N ILE A 56 7.52 3.48 11.48
CA ILE A 56 7.37 4.93 11.63
C ILE A 56 6.01 5.29 12.20
N TYR A 57 4.93 4.79 11.59
CA TYR A 57 3.57 5.11 12.03
C TYR A 57 3.06 4.20 13.14
N LYS A 58 3.75 3.09 13.43
CA LYS A 58 3.43 2.15 14.50
C LYS A 58 1.96 1.75 14.48
N LYS A 59 1.49 1.32 13.30
CA LYS A 59 0.10 0.88 13.12
C LYS A 59 -0.09 -0.41 13.95
N ASN A 60 -0.68 -0.27 15.13
CA ASN A 60 -0.82 -1.37 16.12
C ASN A 60 -1.46 -2.63 15.51
N THR A 61 -2.39 -2.46 14.58
CA THR A 61 -3.12 -3.58 13.96
C THR A 61 -2.25 -4.40 13.00
N TRP A 62 -1.10 -3.85 12.59
CA TRP A 62 -0.08 -4.51 11.79
C TRP A 62 1.03 -5.07 12.68
N THR A 63 1.56 -4.25 13.59
CA THR A 63 2.68 -4.65 14.47
C THR A 63 2.29 -5.74 15.48
N ALA A 64 1.01 -5.83 15.86
CA ALA A 64 0.51 -6.88 16.76
C ALA A 64 0.43 -8.27 16.11
N LYS A 65 0.46 -8.37 14.78
CA LYS A 65 0.38 -9.65 14.05
C LYS A 65 1.53 -9.80 13.04
N PRO A 66 2.80 -9.93 13.49
CA PRO A 66 3.94 -10.03 12.58
C PRO A 66 3.83 -11.16 11.55
N LEU A 67 3.22 -12.29 11.93
CA LEU A 67 3.01 -13.41 11.02
C LEU A 67 2.08 -13.05 9.85
N HIS A 68 1.08 -12.19 10.06
CA HIS A 68 0.20 -11.71 8.98
C HIS A 68 0.96 -10.85 7.97
N LEU A 69 1.99 -10.11 8.40
CA LEU A 69 2.83 -9.29 7.52
C LEU A 69 3.64 -10.15 6.54
N PHE A 70 3.88 -11.40 6.87
CA PHE A 70 4.55 -12.36 5.99
C PHE A 70 3.55 -13.20 5.19
N LEU A 71 2.64 -13.90 5.89
CA LEU A 71 1.79 -14.90 5.25
C LEU A 71 0.83 -14.31 4.24
N LEU A 72 0.15 -13.20 4.57
CA LEU A 72 -0.88 -12.64 3.69
C LEU A 72 -0.27 -12.13 2.39
N PRO A 73 0.75 -11.22 2.41
CA PRO A 73 1.41 -10.80 1.18
C PRO A 73 1.99 -11.95 0.36
N SER A 74 2.54 -12.98 1.02
CA SER A 74 3.08 -14.15 0.32
C SER A 74 1.97 -14.92 -0.39
N ILE A 75 0.91 -15.33 0.31
CA ILE A 75 -0.22 -16.06 -0.28
C ILE A 75 -0.81 -15.26 -1.45
N THR A 76 -1.05 -13.97 -1.27
CA THR A 76 -1.63 -13.13 -2.32
C THR A 76 -0.69 -12.94 -3.51
N ALA A 77 0.64 -12.85 -3.29
CA ALA A 77 1.62 -12.79 -4.37
C ALA A 77 1.64 -14.07 -5.21
N PHE A 78 1.60 -15.25 -4.59
CA PHE A 78 1.50 -16.53 -5.31
C PHE A 78 0.22 -16.61 -6.14
N ILE A 79 -0.93 -16.28 -5.54
CA ILE A 79 -2.22 -16.25 -6.24
C ILE A 79 -2.18 -15.27 -7.43
N GLY A 80 -1.67 -14.06 -7.20
CA GLY A 80 -1.53 -13.02 -8.22
C GLY A 80 -0.62 -13.45 -9.37
N PHE A 81 0.51 -14.07 -9.07
CA PHE A 81 1.47 -14.56 -10.05
C PHE A 81 0.84 -15.62 -10.95
N PHE A 82 0.18 -16.64 -10.38
CA PHE A 82 -0.45 -17.68 -11.18
C PHE A 82 -1.67 -17.19 -11.97
N ILE A 83 -2.47 -16.26 -11.43
CA ILE A 83 -3.53 -15.61 -12.22
C ILE A 83 -2.94 -14.80 -13.38
N ASN A 84 -1.78 -14.17 -13.18
CA ASN A 84 -1.10 -13.46 -14.28
C ASN A 84 -0.70 -14.39 -15.43
N GLN A 85 -0.41 -15.66 -15.16
CA GLN A 85 -0.06 -16.66 -16.18
C GLN A 85 -1.27 -17.18 -16.98
N LEU A 86 -2.51 -16.86 -16.59
CA LEU A 86 -3.70 -17.29 -17.32
C LEU A 86 -3.82 -16.52 -18.66
N GLU A 87 -4.22 -17.22 -19.72
CA GLU A 87 -4.47 -16.65 -21.06
C GLU A 87 -5.87 -15.99 -21.15
N ILE A 88 -6.19 -15.12 -20.19
CA ILE A 88 -7.43 -14.35 -20.16
C ILE A 88 -7.13 -12.84 -20.27
N ASN A 89 -8.12 -12.04 -20.65
CA ASN A 89 -7.92 -10.61 -20.78
C ASN A 89 -7.60 -9.93 -19.42
N MET A 90 -6.95 -8.76 -19.47
CA MET A 90 -6.51 -8.04 -18.26
C MET A 90 -7.66 -7.69 -17.31
N ALA A 91 -8.83 -7.35 -17.85
CA ALA A 91 -10.00 -7.05 -17.03
C ALA A 91 -10.45 -8.27 -16.21
N ALA A 92 -10.51 -9.44 -16.84
CA ALA A 92 -10.84 -10.70 -16.16
C ALA A 92 -9.78 -11.05 -15.10
N LYS A 93 -8.48 -10.89 -15.39
CA LYS A 93 -7.41 -11.09 -14.39
C LYS A 93 -7.65 -10.22 -13.16
N ILE A 94 -7.91 -8.92 -13.35
CA ILE A 94 -8.15 -7.96 -12.26
C ILE A 94 -9.42 -8.29 -11.46
N VAL A 95 -10.51 -8.71 -12.12
CA VAL A 95 -11.73 -9.08 -11.41
C VAL A 95 -11.53 -10.35 -10.58
N VAL A 96 -10.94 -11.40 -11.18
CA VAL A 96 -10.70 -12.68 -10.50
C VAL A 96 -9.79 -12.49 -9.30
N ILE A 97 -8.67 -11.78 -9.46
CA ILE A 97 -7.73 -11.55 -8.36
C ILE A 97 -8.39 -10.76 -7.21
N MET A 98 -9.24 -9.78 -7.51
CA MET A 98 -9.95 -9.02 -6.48
C MET A 98 -10.94 -9.87 -5.71
N ILE A 99 -11.69 -10.75 -6.38
CA ILE A 99 -12.59 -11.70 -5.73
C ILE A 99 -11.79 -12.61 -4.79
N VAL A 100 -10.74 -13.25 -5.30
CA VAL A 100 -9.95 -14.22 -4.54
C VAL A 100 -9.26 -13.55 -3.35
N MET A 101 -8.67 -12.37 -3.52
CA MET A 101 -7.91 -11.71 -2.45
C MET A 101 -8.80 -11.14 -1.35
N LEU A 102 -9.98 -10.62 -1.69
CA LEU A 102 -10.97 -10.22 -0.69
C LEU A 102 -11.50 -11.46 0.07
N ALA A 103 -11.69 -12.60 -0.61
CA ALA A 103 -12.07 -13.85 0.04
C ALA A 103 -10.97 -14.37 0.98
N VAL A 104 -9.70 -14.27 0.60
CA VAL A 104 -8.55 -14.64 1.45
C VAL A 104 -8.50 -13.78 2.71
N LEU A 105 -8.61 -12.45 2.57
CA LEU A 105 -8.58 -11.54 3.72
C LEU A 105 -9.77 -11.76 4.66
N TYR A 106 -10.96 -12.00 4.11
CA TYR A 106 -12.15 -12.34 4.88
C TYR A 106 -11.97 -13.66 5.65
N SER A 107 -11.48 -14.70 4.99
CA SER A 107 -11.29 -16.04 5.58
C SER A 107 -10.26 -16.03 6.72
N ILE A 108 -9.18 -15.26 6.55
CA ILE A 108 -8.10 -15.12 7.55
C ILE A 108 -8.48 -14.09 8.65
N LYS A 109 -9.65 -13.43 8.53
CA LYS A 109 -10.11 -12.37 9.45
C LYS A 109 -9.05 -11.29 9.66
N SER A 110 -8.45 -10.84 8.55
CA SER A 110 -7.37 -9.86 8.56
C SER A 110 -7.70 -8.67 7.68
N ASN A 111 -7.49 -7.47 8.23
CA ASN A 111 -7.68 -6.22 7.52
C ASN A 111 -6.35 -5.65 6.99
N LEU A 112 -5.35 -6.50 6.77
CA LEU A 112 -4.05 -6.09 6.21
C LEU A 112 -4.21 -5.71 4.73
N ALA A 113 -4.73 -4.51 4.51
CA ALA A 113 -5.00 -3.95 3.19
C ALA A 113 -3.81 -4.05 2.22
N PRO A 114 -2.54 -3.83 2.63
CA PRO A 114 -1.39 -3.96 1.73
C PRO A 114 -1.23 -5.34 1.06
N ALA A 115 -1.77 -6.42 1.64
CA ALA A 115 -1.81 -7.70 0.97
C ALA A 115 -2.61 -7.63 -0.35
N LEU A 116 -3.63 -6.76 -0.42
CA LEU A 116 -4.37 -6.52 -1.66
C LEU A 116 -3.46 -6.05 -2.80
N ALA A 117 -2.45 -5.25 -2.47
CA ALA A 117 -1.56 -4.69 -3.47
C ALA A 117 -0.55 -5.74 -3.97
N THR A 118 -0.02 -6.58 -3.09
CA THR A 118 0.97 -7.60 -3.48
C THR A 118 0.47 -8.63 -4.49
N GLY A 119 -0.80 -9.05 -4.42
CA GLY A 119 -1.36 -9.96 -5.42
C GLY A 119 -1.84 -9.25 -6.70
N LEU A 120 -2.13 -7.96 -6.65
CA LEU A 120 -2.38 -7.16 -7.86
C LEU A 120 -1.10 -6.87 -8.65
N LEU A 121 0.02 -6.67 -7.94
CA LEU A 121 1.28 -6.26 -8.52
C LEU A 121 1.71 -7.10 -9.74
N PRO A 122 1.77 -8.45 -9.68
CA PRO A 122 2.19 -9.26 -10.82
C PRO A 122 1.27 -9.13 -12.05
N ILE A 123 -0.01 -8.80 -11.86
CA ILE A 123 -0.95 -8.61 -12.97
C ILE A 123 -0.73 -7.25 -13.64
N VAL A 124 -0.51 -6.19 -12.85
CA VAL A 124 -0.31 -4.83 -13.40
C VAL A 124 1.08 -4.64 -13.99
N THR A 125 2.08 -5.38 -13.52
CA THR A 125 3.44 -5.38 -14.10
C THR A 125 3.62 -6.43 -15.20
N ASN A 126 2.65 -7.32 -15.40
CA ASN A 126 2.78 -8.50 -16.26
C ASN A 126 4.04 -9.32 -15.93
N CYS A 127 4.19 -9.63 -14.63
CA CYS A 127 5.34 -10.34 -14.07
C CYS A 127 5.39 -11.81 -14.51
N ASN A 128 6.56 -12.24 -14.96
CA ASN A 128 6.82 -13.62 -15.38
C ASN A 128 8.01 -14.26 -14.66
N SER A 129 8.80 -13.49 -13.91
CA SER A 129 9.98 -14.04 -13.25
C SER A 129 9.64 -14.53 -11.84
N TYR A 130 10.13 -15.74 -11.52
CA TYR A 130 10.00 -16.34 -10.19
C TYR A 130 10.81 -15.58 -9.12
N ILE A 131 11.72 -14.68 -9.53
CA ILE A 131 12.45 -13.79 -8.62
C ILE A 131 11.48 -12.90 -7.85
N PHE A 132 10.35 -12.51 -8.45
CA PHE A 132 9.28 -11.80 -7.74
C PHE A 132 8.81 -12.55 -6.49
N LEU A 133 8.51 -13.85 -6.62
CA LEU A 133 8.01 -14.67 -5.50
C LEU A 133 9.08 -14.84 -4.41
N ILE A 134 10.33 -15.08 -4.81
CA ILE A 134 11.45 -15.18 -3.88
C ILE A 134 11.64 -13.86 -3.13
N SER A 135 11.56 -12.73 -3.84
CA SER A 135 11.70 -11.39 -3.27
C SER A 135 10.60 -11.09 -2.26
N ILE A 136 9.35 -11.45 -2.55
CA ILE A 136 8.23 -11.31 -1.60
C ILE A 136 8.51 -12.11 -0.33
N VAL A 137 8.85 -13.39 -0.46
CA VAL A 137 9.06 -14.27 0.70
C VAL A 137 10.20 -13.75 1.57
N LEU A 138 11.33 -13.37 0.98
CA LEU A 138 12.49 -12.85 1.72
C LEU A 138 12.21 -11.49 2.34
N ALA A 139 11.67 -10.53 1.58
CA ALA A 139 11.43 -9.18 2.06
C ALA A 139 10.36 -9.13 3.15
N MET A 140 9.24 -9.83 2.94
CA MET A 140 8.14 -9.87 3.93
C MET A 140 8.52 -10.72 5.14
N GLY A 141 9.33 -11.78 4.95
CA GLY A 141 9.88 -12.56 6.05
C GLY A 141 10.81 -11.72 6.93
N LEU A 142 11.72 -10.96 6.32
CA LEU A 142 12.59 -10.03 7.04
C LEU A 142 11.80 -8.95 7.78
N LEU A 143 10.81 -8.34 7.12
CA LEU A 143 9.90 -7.37 7.74
C LEU A 143 9.19 -7.98 8.98
N ALA A 144 8.65 -9.18 8.86
CA ALA A 144 7.94 -9.85 9.94
C ALA A 144 8.85 -10.19 11.11
N ILE A 145 10.06 -10.69 10.85
CA ILE A 145 11.07 -10.97 11.89
C ILE A 145 11.43 -9.69 12.63
N LEU A 146 11.80 -8.62 11.91
CA LEU A 146 12.15 -7.35 12.54
C LEU A 146 10.98 -6.77 13.34
N THR A 147 9.76 -6.88 12.81
CA THR A 147 8.55 -6.42 13.52
C THR A 147 8.37 -7.22 14.82
N ALA A 148 8.51 -8.54 14.80
CA ALA A 148 8.40 -9.38 16.00
C ALA A 148 9.50 -9.11 17.04
N VAL A 149 10.72 -8.79 16.60
CA VAL A 149 11.85 -8.45 17.49
C VAL A 149 11.63 -7.10 18.17
N PHE A 150 11.17 -6.09 17.44
CA PHE A 150 11.04 -4.72 17.96
C PHE A 150 9.68 -4.42 18.60
N PHE A 151 8.63 -5.13 18.22
CA PHE A 151 7.30 -5.00 18.78
C PHE A 151 6.92 -6.34 19.41
N LYS A 152 7.01 -6.41 20.74
CA LYS A 152 6.44 -7.55 21.46
C LYS A 152 4.92 -7.43 21.40
N PRO A 153 4.17 -8.51 21.11
CA PRO A 153 2.74 -8.49 21.31
C PRO A 153 2.48 -8.16 22.78
N GLU A 154 1.78 -7.06 23.04
CA GLU A 154 1.41 -6.70 24.41
C GLU A 154 0.58 -7.85 25.00
N VAL A 155 1.15 -8.55 25.99
CA VAL A 155 0.47 -9.58 26.78
C VAL A 155 -0.57 -8.95 27.73
N SER A 156 -0.69 -7.61 27.75
CA SER A 156 -1.57 -6.87 28.63
C SER A 156 -2.90 -6.52 27.94
N GLY A 157 -3.92 -7.36 28.16
CA GLY A 157 -5.33 -6.97 28.36
C GLY A 157 -6.14 -6.29 27.25
N ALA A 158 -5.53 -5.75 26.19
CA ALA A 158 -6.22 -5.14 25.07
C ALA A 158 -5.51 -5.51 23.78
N ALA A 159 -5.52 -6.80 23.43
CA ALA A 159 -5.30 -7.17 22.04
C ALA A 159 -6.25 -6.30 21.21
N VAL A 160 -5.70 -5.41 20.38
CA VAL A 160 -6.51 -4.62 19.44
C VAL A 160 -7.02 -5.63 18.42
N VAL A 161 -8.14 -6.28 18.77
CA VAL A 161 -8.90 -7.11 17.87
C VAL A 161 -9.61 -6.14 16.96
N GLU A 162 -8.96 -5.79 15.85
CA GLU A 162 -9.66 -5.17 14.73
C GLU A 162 -10.78 -6.13 14.32
N GLU A 163 -12.02 -5.66 14.44
CA GLU A 163 -13.15 -6.44 13.95
C GLU A 163 -12.96 -6.67 12.44
N PRO A 164 -13.22 -7.90 11.95
CA PRO A 164 -13.18 -8.15 10.52
C PRO A 164 -14.21 -7.26 9.83
N LYS A 165 -13.85 -6.72 8.66
CA LYS A 165 -14.78 -5.92 7.85
C LYS A 165 -16.07 -6.70 7.59
N SER A 166 -17.20 -6.00 7.62
CA SER A 166 -18.49 -6.62 7.32
C SER A 166 -18.50 -7.17 5.89
N ILE A 167 -19.16 -8.32 5.71
CA ILE A 167 -19.29 -8.93 4.38
C ILE A 167 -19.94 -7.97 3.39
N LEU A 168 -20.92 -7.17 3.84
CA LEU A 168 -21.57 -6.16 3.03
C LEU A 168 -20.56 -5.09 2.55
N ALA A 169 -19.68 -4.59 3.42
CA ALA A 169 -18.68 -3.61 3.03
C ALA A 169 -17.70 -4.18 1.99
N ILE A 170 -17.29 -5.45 2.15
CA ILE A 170 -16.42 -6.15 1.19
C ILE A 170 -17.13 -6.31 -0.16
N LEU A 171 -18.39 -6.75 -0.18
CA LEU A 171 -19.17 -6.93 -1.41
C LEU A 171 -19.44 -5.61 -2.12
N VAL A 172 -19.76 -4.54 -1.38
CA VAL A 172 -19.93 -3.19 -1.93
C VAL A 172 -18.63 -2.69 -2.51
N PHE A 173 -17.50 -2.87 -1.81
CA PHE A 173 -16.20 -2.48 -2.34
C PHE A 173 -15.84 -3.25 -3.61
N LEU A 174 -16.07 -4.56 -3.64
CA LEU A 174 -15.89 -5.40 -4.82
C LEU A 174 -16.76 -4.91 -6.00
N ALA A 175 -18.03 -4.57 -5.76
CA ALA A 175 -18.91 -4.03 -6.79
C ALA A 175 -18.39 -2.71 -7.37
N VAL A 176 -17.92 -1.79 -6.50
CA VAL A 176 -17.29 -0.53 -6.95
C VAL A 176 -16.07 -0.80 -7.84
N LEU A 177 -15.21 -1.75 -7.45
CA LEU A 177 -14.04 -2.12 -8.24
C LEU A 177 -14.43 -2.73 -9.60
N ILE A 178 -15.41 -3.63 -9.64
CA ILE A 178 -15.87 -4.25 -10.89
C ILE A 178 -16.41 -3.19 -11.84
N VAL A 179 -17.25 -2.27 -11.35
CA VAL A 179 -17.79 -1.17 -12.16
C VAL A 179 -16.66 -0.29 -12.69
N TRP A 180 -15.67 0.05 -11.87
CA TRP A 180 -14.50 0.82 -12.30
C TRP A 180 -13.68 0.09 -13.38
N VAL A 181 -13.44 -1.21 -13.21
CA VAL A 181 -12.74 -2.03 -14.20
C VAL A 181 -13.49 -2.07 -15.53
N ILE A 182 -14.82 -2.18 -15.51
CA ILE A 182 -15.65 -2.13 -16.73
C ILE A 182 -15.49 -0.76 -17.42
N ILE A 183 -15.55 0.35 -16.67
CA ILE A 183 -15.35 1.70 -17.22
C ILE A 183 -13.97 1.81 -17.87
N CYS A 184 -12.91 1.38 -17.18
CA CYS A 184 -11.55 1.39 -17.76
C CYS A 184 -11.43 0.50 -19.00
N SER A 185 -12.13 -0.64 -19.03
CA SER A 185 -12.13 -1.54 -20.18
C SER A 185 -12.78 -0.90 -21.40
N VAL A 186 -13.90 -0.20 -21.23
CA VAL A 186 -14.60 0.52 -22.30
C VAL A 186 -13.77 1.70 -22.81
N LEU A 187 -13.07 2.40 -21.91
CA LEU A 187 -12.24 3.56 -22.23
C LEU A 187 -10.83 3.19 -22.73
N GLY A 188 -10.46 1.90 -22.75
CA GLY A 188 -9.13 1.45 -23.16
C GLY A 188 -8.01 1.81 -22.19
N THR A 189 -8.32 2.12 -20.92
CA THR A 189 -7.38 2.59 -19.89
C THR A 189 -7.09 1.53 -18.82
N MET A 190 -7.07 0.25 -19.21
CA MET A 190 -6.90 -0.90 -18.29
C MET A 190 -5.63 -0.87 -17.44
N GLN A 191 -4.60 -0.22 -17.93
CA GLN A 191 -3.30 -0.05 -17.27
C GLN A 191 -3.39 0.71 -15.93
N ILE A 192 -4.37 1.61 -15.79
CA ILE A 192 -4.60 2.41 -14.57
C ILE A 192 -5.79 1.90 -13.74
N ALA A 193 -6.50 0.87 -14.24
CA ALA A 193 -7.69 0.33 -13.60
C ALA A 193 -7.43 -0.21 -12.18
N ALA A 194 -6.23 -0.76 -11.96
CA ALA A 194 -5.89 -1.45 -10.72
C ALA A 194 -4.61 -0.93 -10.07
N LEU A 195 -4.50 0.39 -9.87
CA LEU A 195 -3.38 0.97 -9.11
C LEU A 195 -3.39 0.44 -7.66
N PRO A 196 -2.42 -0.42 -7.27
CA PRO A 196 -2.49 -1.13 -6.00
C PRO A 196 -2.65 -0.21 -4.77
N PRO A 197 -1.90 0.91 -4.64
CA PRO A 197 -2.04 1.76 -3.47
C PRO A 197 -3.39 2.50 -3.38
N VAL A 198 -4.07 2.75 -4.50
CA VAL A 198 -5.41 3.35 -4.50
C VAL A 198 -6.44 2.35 -3.98
N ILE A 199 -6.36 1.10 -4.44
CA ILE A 199 -7.25 0.01 -4.00
C ILE A 199 -7.07 -0.27 -2.51
N VAL A 200 -5.81 -0.34 -2.03
CA VAL A 200 -5.49 -0.47 -0.60
C VAL A 200 -6.17 0.63 0.20
N MET A 201 -6.10 1.88 -0.26
CA MET A 201 -6.73 3.01 0.44
C MET A 201 -8.25 2.93 0.43
N GLY A 202 -8.87 2.54 -0.68
CA GLY A 202 -10.32 2.33 -0.75
C GLY A 202 -10.78 1.26 0.25
N TYR A 203 -10.05 0.14 0.32
CA TYR A 203 -10.35 -0.94 1.26
C TYR A 203 -10.16 -0.51 2.72
N GLU A 204 -9.13 0.29 3.04
CA GLU A 204 -8.93 0.84 4.39
C GLU A 204 -10.04 1.81 4.83
N LEU A 205 -10.79 2.38 3.88
CA LEU A 205 -11.79 3.41 4.16
C LEU A 205 -13.23 2.90 4.23
N ILE A 206 -13.58 1.83 3.51
CA ILE A 206 -14.98 1.43 3.25
C ILE A 206 -15.84 1.18 4.51
N ASP A 207 -15.22 0.83 5.64
CA ASP A 207 -15.87 0.53 6.92
C ASP A 207 -15.76 1.68 7.94
N LYS A 208 -15.18 2.81 7.56
CA LYS A 208 -15.07 3.95 8.46
C LYS A 208 -16.43 4.61 8.68
N LYS A 209 -16.72 4.94 9.93
CA LYS A 209 -17.98 5.58 10.35
C LYS A 209 -18.20 6.96 9.73
N MET A 210 -17.12 7.73 9.56
CA MET A 210 -17.16 9.04 8.94
C MET A 210 -15.92 9.25 8.08
N TYR A 211 -16.14 9.87 6.92
CA TYR A 211 -15.08 10.25 6.01
C TYR A 211 -15.36 11.67 5.50
N SER A 212 -14.52 12.62 5.90
CA SER A 212 -14.72 14.03 5.55
C SER A 212 -14.21 14.34 4.15
N PHE A 213 -14.84 15.33 3.49
CA PHE A 213 -14.39 15.80 2.19
C PHE A 213 -12.94 16.33 2.27
N THR A 214 -12.57 16.91 3.41
CA THR A 214 -11.21 17.37 3.68
C THR A 214 -10.19 16.23 3.61
N MET A 215 -10.54 15.06 4.15
CA MET A 215 -9.65 13.90 4.10
C MET A 215 -9.59 13.32 2.68
N LEU A 216 -10.72 13.31 1.97
CA LEU A 216 -10.79 12.85 0.58
C LEU A 216 -9.83 13.63 -0.33
N TYR A 217 -9.95 14.96 -0.38
CA TYR A 217 -9.08 15.74 -1.27
C TYR A 217 -7.60 15.58 -0.90
N LYS A 218 -7.27 15.51 0.40
CA LYS A 218 -5.87 15.31 0.85
C LYS A 218 -5.32 13.97 0.41
N GLN A 219 -6.09 12.89 0.48
CA GLN A 219 -5.66 11.56 0.07
C GLN A 219 -5.50 11.44 -1.44
N VAL A 220 -6.42 12.00 -2.22
CA VAL A 220 -6.31 12.07 -3.69
C VAL A 220 -5.07 12.88 -4.09
N ALA A 221 -4.89 14.06 -3.50
CA ALA A 221 -3.73 14.90 -3.76
C ALA A 221 -2.41 14.21 -3.37
N ALA A 222 -2.36 13.55 -2.20
CA ALA A 222 -1.16 12.84 -1.75
C ALA A 222 -0.77 11.70 -2.69
N LEU A 223 -1.74 10.91 -3.18
CA LEU A 223 -1.48 9.81 -4.13
C LEU A 223 -1.01 10.35 -5.49
N MET A 224 -1.66 11.40 -6.00
CA MET A 224 -1.27 12.04 -7.26
C MET A 224 0.13 12.66 -7.18
N LEU A 225 0.43 13.39 -6.11
CA LEU A 225 1.74 14.01 -5.91
C LEU A 225 2.83 12.95 -5.70
N ALA A 226 2.55 11.87 -4.98
CA ALA A 226 3.51 10.77 -4.82
C ALA A 226 3.78 10.05 -6.14
N ALA A 227 2.75 9.82 -6.97
CA ALA A 227 2.92 9.28 -8.31
C ALA A 227 3.79 10.21 -9.18
N PHE A 228 3.59 11.53 -9.08
CA PHE A 228 4.41 12.52 -9.77
C PHE A 228 5.87 12.51 -9.28
N ILE A 229 6.09 12.59 -7.96
CA ILE A 229 7.42 12.52 -7.34
C ILE A 229 8.16 11.26 -7.78
N GLY A 230 7.49 10.10 -7.69
CA GLY A 230 8.06 8.81 -8.05
C GLY A 230 8.41 8.69 -9.53
N ALA A 231 7.53 9.16 -10.41
CA ALA A 231 7.75 9.10 -11.84
C ALA A 231 8.87 10.06 -12.27
N GLN A 232 8.91 11.26 -11.69
CA GLN A 232 9.91 12.28 -12.01
C GLN A 232 11.31 11.92 -11.49
N SER A 233 11.41 11.38 -10.28
CA SER A 233 12.69 10.96 -9.70
C SER A 233 13.30 9.81 -10.50
N PHE A 234 12.49 8.81 -10.84
CA PHE A 234 12.97 7.67 -11.61
C PHE A 234 13.40 8.09 -13.03
N TYR A 235 12.67 9.00 -13.67
CA TYR A 235 13.03 9.53 -14.98
C TYR A 235 14.39 10.23 -15.02
N PHE A 236 14.66 11.14 -14.07
CA PHE A 236 15.87 11.95 -14.10
C PHE A 236 17.11 11.22 -13.59
N LEU A 237 16.93 10.28 -12.67
CA LEU A 237 18.05 9.63 -11.99
C LEU A 237 18.44 8.31 -12.65
N ASP A 238 17.51 7.65 -13.34
CA ASP A 238 17.67 6.35 -14.00
C ASP A 238 18.37 5.30 -13.12
N ASN A 239 18.11 5.37 -11.81
CA ASN A 239 18.76 4.56 -10.80
C ASN A 239 17.78 4.26 -9.67
N PHE A 240 17.42 2.97 -9.51
CA PHE A 240 16.44 2.53 -8.52
C PHE A 240 16.76 2.99 -7.10
N LEU A 241 18.03 2.88 -6.68
CA LEU A 241 18.45 3.20 -5.33
C LEU A 241 18.37 4.71 -5.07
N LEU A 242 18.89 5.52 -6.00
CA LEU A 242 18.90 6.98 -5.85
C LEU A 242 17.49 7.55 -5.92
N ALA A 243 16.67 7.07 -6.86
CA ALA A 243 15.27 7.46 -6.97
C ALA A 243 14.46 7.06 -5.73
N ALA A 244 14.70 5.86 -5.17
CA ALA A 244 14.05 5.44 -3.92
C ALA A 244 14.44 6.34 -2.74
N PHE A 245 15.72 6.66 -2.59
CA PHE A 245 16.19 7.58 -1.55
C PHE A 245 15.52 8.95 -1.64
N VAL A 246 15.49 9.54 -2.85
CA VAL A 246 14.81 10.82 -3.09
C VAL A 246 13.31 10.72 -2.80
N ASN A 247 12.65 9.64 -3.23
CA ASN A 247 11.22 9.42 -2.98
C ASN A 247 10.90 9.34 -1.48
N LEU A 248 11.71 8.64 -0.69
CA LEU A 248 11.51 8.54 0.76
C LEU A 248 11.54 9.91 1.44
N ILE A 249 12.50 10.76 1.07
CA ILE A 249 12.62 12.11 1.62
C ILE A 249 11.45 12.98 1.15
N ALA A 250 11.23 13.06 -0.16
CA ALA A 250 10.21 13.92 -0.76
C ALA A 250 8.79 13.58 -0.28
N VAL A 251 8.42 12.29 -0.26
CA VAL A 251 7.11 11.84 0.23
C VAL A 251 6.93 12.13 1.72
N THR A 252 7.99 11.96 2.53
CA THR A 252 7.92 12.26 3.96
C THR A 252 7.69 13.74 4.22
N ILE A 253 8.41 14.60 3.51
CA ILE A 253 8.22 16.06 3.59
C ILE A 253 6.81 16.44 3.13
N MET A 254 6.34 15.89 2.00
CA MET A 254 5.01 16.13 1.46
C MET A 254 3.91 15.74 2.47
N LEU A 255 3.98 14.54 3.05
CA LEU A 255 3.00 14.07 4.03
C LEU A 255 3.06 14.87 5.34
N HIS A 256 4.24 15.36 5.73
CA HIS A 256 4.40 16.26 6.85
C HIS A 256 3.63 17.57 6.64
N TYR A 257 3.76 18.21 5.46
CA TYR A 257 2.99 19.41 5.12
C TYR A 257 1.48 19.16 5.04
N LEU A 258 1.06 18.01 4.52
CA LEU A 258 -0.36 17.61 4.48
C LEU A 258 -0.92 17.23 5.86
N LYS A 259 -0.05 17.07 6.86
CA LYS A 259 -0.34 16.62 8.23
C LYS A 259 -1.09 15.30 8.26
N MET A 260 -0.60 14.31 7.50
CA MET A 260 -1.25 13.02 7.34
C MET A 260 -0.28 11.85 7.43
N LYS A 261 -0.77 10.72 7.94
CA LYS A 261 -0.02 9.45 7.99
C LYS A 261 -0.70 8.47 7.04
N MET A 262 -0.06 8.17 5.92
CA MET A 262 -0.65 7.35 4.87
C MET A 262 0.42 6.45 4.24
N PRO A 263 0.65 5.25 4.80
CA PRO A 263 1.69 4.35 4.30
C PRO A 263 1.59 4.04 2.79
N PRO A 264 0.39 3.85 2.18
CA PRO A 264 0.27 3.59 0.74
C PRO A 264 0.85 4.66 -0.18
N VAL A 265 1.05 5.89 0.30
CA VAL A 265 1.68 6.97 -0.49
C VAL A 265 3.15 6.67 -0.77
N TYR A 266 3.86 6.00 0.15
CA TYR A 266 5.24 5.56 -0.08
C TYR A 266 5.30 4.45 -1.14
N ALA A 267 4.34 3.53 -1.14
CA ALA A 267 4.20 2.54 -2.22
C ALA A 267 3.93 3.22 -3.57
N MET A 268 3.03 4.21 -3.59
CA MET A 268 2.69 4.94 -4.81
C MET A 268 3.92 5.63 -5.44
N ALA A 269 4.82 6.19 -4.64
CA ALA A 269 6.05 6.79 -5.17
C ALA A 269 7.07 5.77 -5.69
N MET A 270 7.02 4.51 -5.25
CA MET A 270 7.90 3.44 -5.77
C MET A 270 7.33 2.74 -7.01
N LEU A 271 6.00 2.80 -7.19
CA LEU A 271 5.29 2.10 -8.25
C LEU A 271 5.81 2.40 -9.69
N PRO A 272 6.24 3.63 -10.03
CA PRO A 272 6.84 3.92 -11.35
C PRO A 272 8.10 3.12 -11.69
N MET A 273 8.85 2.63 -10.68
CA MET A 273 10.07 1.86 -10.91
C MET A 273 9.81 0.45 -11.44
N VAL A 274 8.60 -0.08 -11.20
CA VAL A 274 8.23 -1.45 -11.54
C VAL A 274 7.29 -1.54 -12.73
N LEU A 275 6.45 -0.51 -12.91
CA LEU A 275 5.52 -0.45 -14.02
C LEU A 275 6.23 -0.34 -15.40
N PRO A 276 5.59 -0.77 -16.48
CA PRO A 276 6.03 -0.47 -17.85
C PRO A 276 6.12 1.06 -18.07
N SER A 277 6.94 1.49 -19.02
CA SER A 277 7.20 2.92 -19.26
C SER A 277 5.92 3.69 -19.59
N TYR A 278 5.49 4.58 -18.68
CA TYR A 278 4.42 5.55 -18.90
C TYR A 278 5.01 6.97 -18.96
N SER A 279 4.32 7.86 -19.68
CA SER A 279 4.56 9.29 -19.52
C SER A 279 4.33 9.68 -18.05
N HIS A 280 5.31 10.34 -17.42
CA HIS A 280 5.29 10.69 -16.00
C HIS A 280 4.07 11.53 -15.63
N VAL A 281 3.68 12.47 -16.51
CA VAL A 281 2.52 13.34 -16.32
C VAL A 281 1.22 12.54 -16.45
N TYR A 282 1.13 11.68 -17.47
CA TYR A 282 -0.04 10.83 -17.68
C TYR A 282 -0.28 9.90 -16.50
N PHE A 283 0.77 9.28 -15.96
CA PHE A 283 0.69 8.40 -14.80
C PHE A 283 0.18 9.13 -13.55
N ALA A 284 0.72 10.32 -13.26
CA ALA A 284 0.29 11.12 -12.11
C ALA A 284 -1.18 11.57 -12.24
N LEU A 285 -1.57 12.12 -13.39
CA LEU A 285 -2.96 12.56 -13.61
C LEU A 285 -3.94 11.38 -13.55
N SER A 286 -3.59 10.26 -14.18
CA SER A 286 -4.40 9.05 -14.14
C SER A 286 -4.55 8.49 -12.72
N THR A 287 -3.50 8.59 -11.90
CA THR A 287 -3.55 8.25 -10.47
C THR A 287 -4.53 9.15 -9.74
N GLY A 288 -4.49 10.46 -10.00
CA GLY A 288 -5.45 11.43 -9.44
C GLY A 288 -6.90 11.11 -9.82
N ILE A 289 -7.17 10.81 -11.09
CA ILE A 289 -8.50 10.44 -11.59
C ILE A 289 -8.97 9.14 -10.92
N THR A 290 -8.15 8.10 -10.93
CA THR A 290 -8.47 6.79 -10.33
C THR A 290 -8.75 6.93 -8.84
N ALA A 291 -7.92 7.69 -8.12
CA ALA A 291 -8.13 7.97 -6.70
C ALA A 291 -9.39 8.79 -6.45
N ALA A 292 -9.66 9.82 -7.26
CA ALA A 292 -10.87 10.64 -7.14
C ALA A 292 -12.14 9.81 -7.35
N VAL A 293 -12.16 8.94 -8.36
CA VAL A 293 -13.33 8.07 -8.64
C VAL A 293 -13.52 7.04 -7.54
N LEU A 294 -12.48 6.26 -7.20
CA LEU A 294 -12.61 5.19 -6.22
C LEU A 294 -12.86 5.73 -4.81
N LEU A 295 -12.02 6.65 -4.33
CA LEU A 295 -12.16 7.21 -2.97
C LEU A 295 -13.39 8.12 -2.88
N GLY A 296 -13.73 8.84 -3.94
CA GLY A 296 -14.95 9.65 -4.01
C GLY A 296 -16.22 8.79 -3.96
N THR A 297 -16.23 7.62 -4.62
CA THR A 297 -17.34 6.68 -4.53
C THR A 297 -17.46 6.11 -3.10
N VAL A 298 -16.35 5.73 -2.47
CA VAL A 298 -16.33 5.30 -1.06
C VAL A 298 -16.86 6.40 -0.13
N TYR A 299 -16.46 7.65 -0.34
CA TYR A 299 -16.97 8.82 0.37
C TYR A 299 -18.49 8.97 0.27
N LEU A 300 -19.03 8.86 -0.94
CA LEU A 300 -20.47 8.96 -1.16
C LEU A 300 -21.23 7.82 -0.47
N LEU A 301 -20.68 6.60 -0.51
CA LEU A 301 -21.28 5.43 0.13
C LEU A 301 -21.32 5.59 1.65
N ILE A 302 -20.21 5.95 2.30
CA ILE A 302 -20.15 6.12 3.75
C ILE A 302 -21.12 7.21 4.21
N ASN A 303 -21.12 8.37 3.54
CA ASN A 303 -21.87 9.53 3.99
C ASN A 303 -23.36 9.50 3.59
N LYS A 304 -23.76 8.76 2.55
CA LYS A 304 -25.20 8.53 2.29
C LYS A 304 -25.81 7.50 3.25
N THR A 305 -25.02 6.52 3.69
CA THR A 305 -25.51 5.45 4.57
C THR A 305 -25.64 5.95 6.02
N SER A 306 -24.76 6.86 6.46
CA SER A 306 -24.86 7.49 7.80
C SER A 306 -26.08 8.39 7.96
N VAL A 307 -26.55 9.06 6.89
CA VAL A 307 -27.77 9.89 6.89
C VAL A 307 -29.06 9.06 7.05
N LYS A 308 -29.03 7.75 6.73
CA LYS A 308 -30.17 6.84 6.89
C LYS A 308 -30.29 6.21 8.28
N LEU A 309 -29.24 6.21 9.10
CA LEU A 309 -29.23 5.60 10.45
C LEU A 309 -29.55 6.62 11.57
N SER A 310 -29.76 7.88 11.23
CA SER A 310 -30.17 8.95 12.15
C SER A 310 -31.62 9.40 11.97
N ARG A 311 -32.49 8.53 11.42
CA ARG A 311 -33.94 8.75 11.33
C ARG A 311 -34.68 7.61 11.99
#